data_AF-A0A7K4NEW7-F1
#
_entry.id   AF-A0A7K4NEW7-F1
#
_cell.length_a   1.000
_cell.length_b   1.000
_cell.length_c   1.000
_cell.angle_alpha   90.00
_cell.angle_beta   90.00
_cell.angle_gamma   90.00
#
_symmetry.space_group_name_H-M   'P 1'
#
loop_
_entity.id
_entity.type
_entity.pdbx_description
1 polymer ?
#
loop_
_entity_poly.entity_id
_entity_poly.type
_entity_poly.pdbx_seq_one_letter_code
_entity_poly.pdbx_strand_id
1 'polypeptide(L)'
;MNKLLVFFSLILVASMVFVTTPNTVHADSQLDILIKITQNTKEHIKNDIDKLSDISQEVYDFYDEGARETVLLTQAAEKEDVVSARQHFISAMIAFKQTSLAISETESQKTSQTIISDQSQTIKKYENNIKKLKLISAKLNTDIDFEQIDQLLALAKANYAKGSLKQTEEVLSKAASEGKQIQKLLYEISEQNRIIKAKQFVQKHTERINSLILQAKTFGLQNTADVLQQSKIQLLQANTTSQIKQQFKIIIIYKQKVEQVKEISQAGLLRLQSLLVPLEKKAQSLAGDLKENSAADHFLKKAFNLIEEAKQDIKDLEYAPGRTADAKYLDLTIGKKIQTIKELLMKVERLIYISS
;
A
#
# COMPACT_ATOMS: atom_id res chain seq x y z
N MET A 1 -10.18 11.91 38.09
CA MET A 1 -9.86 10.49 37.84
C MET A 1 -10.88 9.85 36.91
N ASN A 2 -10.45 8.90 36.06
CA ASN A 2 -11.28 8.02 35.20
C ASN A 2 -11.49 8.38 33.71
N LYS A 3 -10.64 9.16 33.04
CA LYS A 3 -10.61 9.13 31.55
C LYS A 3 -9.57 8.13 31.00
N LEU A 4 -8.41 8.01 31.67
CA LEU A 4 -7.30 7.11 31.29
C LEU A 4 -7.66 5.61 31.41
N LEU A 5 -8.14 5.16 32.57
CA LEU A 5 -8.54 3.76 32.80
C LEU A 5 -9.69 3.30 31.87
N VAL A 6 -10.49 4.24 31.36
CA VAL A 6 -11.64 3.96 30.48
C VAL A 6 -11.22 3.57 29.07
N PHE A 7 -10.11 4.12 28.58
CA PHE A 7 -9.56 3.73 27.27
C PHE A 7 -8.89 2.35 27.36
N PHE A 8 -8.20 2.07 28.47
CA PHE A 8 -7.52 0.80 28.71
C PHE A 8 -8.44 -0.42 28.81
N SER A 9 -9.54 -0.32 29.55
CA SER A 9 -10.48 -1.45 29.68
C SER A 9 -11.19 -1.79 28.36
N LEU A 10 -11.37 -0.83 27.45
CA LEU A 10 -12.00 -1.07 26.14
C LEU A 10 -11.05 -1.77 25.16
N ILE A 11 -9.78 -1.41 25.18
CA ILE A 11 -8.77 -2.00 24.29
C ILE A 11 -8.40 -3.42 24.77
N LEU A 12 -8.28 -3.63 26.08
CA LEU A 12 -7.90 -4.93 26.65
C LEU A 12 -9.01 -5.99 26.51
N VAL A 13 -10.27 -5.59 26.61
CA VAL A 13 -11.41 -6.52 26.46
C VAL A 13 -11.64 -6.86 24.99
N ALA A 14 -11.40 -5.93 24.07
CA ALA A 14 -11.42 -6.21 22.64
C ALA A 14 -10.26 -7.15 22.25
N SER A 15 -9.07 -6.97 22.81
CA SER A 15 -7.88 -7.76 22.44
C SER A 15 -7.91 -9.21 22.93
N MET A 16 -8.49 -9.51 24.11
CA MET A 16 -8.62 -10.89 24.59
C MET A 16 -9.54 -11.78 23.74
N VAL A 17 -10.49 -11.19 22.99
CA VAL A 17 -11.35 -11.93 22.05
C VAL A 17 -10.57 -12.39 20.81
N PHE A 18 -9.54 -11.66 20.40
CA PHE A 18 -8.72 -11.99 19.21
C PHE A 18 -7.64 -13.03 19.47
N VAL A 19 -7.12 -13.13 20.70
CA VAL A 19 -6.04 -14.09 21.03
C VAL A 19 -6.55 -15.52 21.19
N THR A 20 -7.81 -15.69 21.59
CA THR A 20 -8.37 -16.98 22.03
C THR A 20 -9.17 -17.74 20.96
N THR A 21 -9.41 -17.16 19.79
CA THR A 21 -10.14 -17.83 18.69
C THR A 21 -9.20 -18.20 17.54
N PRO A 22 -8.96 -19.50 17.26
CA PRO A 22 -8.14 -19.94 16.14
C PRO A 22 -8.93 -19.81 14.84
N ASN A 23 -8.89 -18.63 14.20
CA ASN A 23 -9.34 -18.47 12.82
C ASN A 23 -8.14 -18.48 11.88
N THR A 24 -7.81 -19.66 11.35
CA THR A 24 -6.67 -19.92 10.45
C THR A 24 -6.83 -19.33 9.05
N VAL A 25 -8.03 -18.88 8.68
CA VAL A 25 -8.36 -18.37 7.32
C VAL A 25 -8.00 -16.89 7.12
N HIS A 26 -7.71 -16.15 8.20
CA HIS A 26 -7.59 -14.69 8.19
C HIS A 26 -6.35 -14.14 8.93
N ALA A 27 -5.33 -14.98 9.16
CA ALA A 27 -4.16 -14.67 10.00
C ALA A 27 -3.51 -13.30 9.69
N ASP A 28 -3.28 -12.96 8.43
CA ASP A 28 -2.72 -11.66 8.01
C ASP A 28 -3.57 -10.45 8.42
N SER A 29 -4.90 -10.52 8.21
CA SER A 29 -5.79 -9.43 8.60
C SER A 29 -5.80 -9.23 10.12
N GLN A 30 -5.59 -10.32 10.87
CA GLN A 30 -5.47 -10.25 12.32
C GLN A 30 -4.17 -9.54 12.73
N LEU A 31 -3.03 -9.81 12.07
CA LEU A 31 -1.75 -9.19 12.42
C LEU A 31 -1.75 -7.67 12.18
N ASP A 32 -2.28 -7.22 11.04
CA ASP A 32 -2.45 -5.78 10.74
C ASP A 32 -3.29 -5.07 11.82
N ILE A 33 -4.27 -5.76 12.41
CA ILE A 33 -5.13 -5.23 13.46
C ILE A 33 -4.40 -5.16 14.79
N LEU A 34 -3.63 -6.19 15.15
CA LEU A 34 -2.78 -6.16 16.34
C LEU A 34 -1.85 -4.95 16.28
N ILE A 35 -1.18 -4.71 15.14
CA ILE A 35 -0.32 -3.54 14.93
C ILE A 35 -1.10 -2.24 15.16
N LYS A 36 -2.28 -2.09 14.55
CA LYS A 36 -3.09 -0.87 14.65
C LYS A 36 -3.56 -0.58 16.07
N ILE A 37 -4.00 -1.61 16.80
CA ILE A 37 -4.41 -1.50 18.20
C ILE A 37 -3.22 -1.01 19.04
N THR A 38 -2.07 -1.65 18.88
CA THR A 38 -0.87 -1.32 19.65
C THR A 38 -0.36 0.09 19.33
N GLN A 39 -0.35 0.49 18.06
CA GLN A 39 0.04 1.85 17.64
C GLN A 39 -0.89 2.94 18.23
N ASN A 40 -2.21 2.74 18.13
CA ASN A 40 -3.17 3.69 18.71
C ASN A 40 -3.03 3.77 20.24
N THR A 41 -2.76 2.64 20.89
CA THR A 41 -2.52 2.57 22.33
C THR A 41 -1.26 3.36 22.70
N LYS A 42 -0.16 3.14 21.98
CA LYS A 42 1.10 3.87 22.13
C LYS A 42 0.88 5.38 22.01
N GLU A 43 0.23 5.83 20.95
CA GLU A 43 -0.04 7.26 20.73
C GLU A 43 -0.90 7.87 21.83
N HIS A 44 -1.91 7.13 22.30
CA HIS A 44 -2.77 7.64 23.37
C HIS A 44 -2.02 7.81 24.69
N ILE A 45 -1.23 6.82 25.09
CA ILE A 45 -0.43 6.87 26.32
C ILE A 45 0.63 7.95 26.23
N LYS A 46 1.30 8.09 25.07
CA LYS A 46 2.24 9.18 24.86
C LYS A 46 1.60 10.54 25.07
N ASN A 47 0.41 10.75 24.51
CA ASN A 47 -0.34 12.00 24.71
C ASN A 47 -0.71 12.25 26.18
N ASP A 48 -0.82 11.20 27.00
CA ASP A 48 -1.11 11.35 28.43
C ASP A 48 0.16 11.62 29.24
N ILE A 49 1.27 10.98 28.90
CA ILE A 49 2.61 11.30 29.43
C ILE A 49 2.94 12.77 29.15
N ASP A 50 2.76 13.24 27.91
CA ASP A 50 3.11 14.59 27.47
C ASP A 50 2.28 15.70 28.17
N LYS A 51 1.15 15.36 28.82
CA LYS A 51 0.31 16.30 29.59
C LYS A 51 0.73 16.45 31.05
N LEU A 52 1.60 15.59 31.55
CA LEU A 52 2.00 15.56 32.95
C LEU A 52 3.32 16.32 33.12
N SER A 53 3.36 17.22 34.10
CA SER A 53 4.53 18.07 34.37
C SER A 53 5.61 17.37 35.18
N ASP A 54 5.26 16.25 35.84
CA ASP A 54 6.15 15.46 36.69
C ASP A 54 5.72 13.99 36.60
N ILE A 55 6.63 13.13 36.10
CA ILE A 55 6.36 11.72 35.80
C ILE A 55 7.57 10.90 36.27
N SER A 56 7.31 9.73 36.85
CA SER A 56 8.40 8.86 37.30
C SER A 56 9.12 8.22 36.11
N GLN A 57 10.40 7.89 36.32
CA GLN A 57 11.19 7.15 35.32
C GLN A 57 10.53 5.81 34.96
N GLU A 58 9.90 5.16 35.93
CA GLU A 58 9.16 3.90 35.74
C GLU A 58 8.05 4.00 34.68
N VAL A 59 7.38 5.16 34.56
CA VAL A 59 6.38 5.40 33.51
C VAL A 59 7.03 5.38 32.13
N TYR A 60 8.20 6.02 31.98
CA TYR A 60 8.95 6.00 30.72
C TYR A 60 9.46 4.60 30.39
N ASP A 61 9.98 3.87 31.37
CA ASP A 61 10.52 2.52 31.17
C ASP A 61 9.43 1.56 30.64
N PHE A 62 8.23 1.57 31.23
CA PHE A 62 7.10 0.77 30.73
C PHE A 62 6.63 1.23 29.35
N TYR A 63 6.59 2.54 29.10
CA TYR A 63 6.18 3.07 27.80
C TYR A 63 7.17 2.66 26.69
N ASP A 64 8.46 2.78 26.95
CA ASP A 64 9.53 2.46 26.00
C ASP A 64 9.57 0.96 25.72
N GLU A 65 9.34 0.12 26.74
CA GLU A 65 9.19 -1.33 26.53
C GLU A 65 7.97 -1.65 25.66
N GLY A 66 6.83 -1.02 25.90
CA GLY A 66 5.66 -1.14 25.04
C GLY A 66 5.92 -0.68 23.61
N ALA A 67 6.67 0.41 23.44
CA ALA A 67 7.07 0.92 22.12
C ALA A 67 8.03 -0.04 21.40
N ARG A 68 8.98 -0.65 22.11
CA ARG A 68 9.93 -1.66 21.60
C ARG A 68 9.18 -2.90 21.11
N GLU A 69 8.28 -3.43 21.93
CA GLU A 69 7.45 -4.59 21.57
C GLU A 69 6.50 -4.27 20.40
N THR A 70 6.05 -3.02 20.25
CA THR A 70 5.28 -2.58 19.06
C THR A 70 6.10 -2.71 17.77
N VAL A 71 7.39 -2.37 17.82
CA VAL A 71 8.29 -2.51 16.67
C VAL A 71 8.49 -3.98 16.34
N LEU A 72 8.73 -4.83 17.34
CA LEU A 72 8.92 -6.27 17.17
C LEU A 72 7.65 -6.96 16.63
N LEU A 73 6.46 -6.56 17.11
CA LEU A 73 5.17 -6.97 16.55
C LEU A 73 5.09 -6.65 15.06
N THR A 74 5.48 -5.44 14.66
CA THR A 74 5.44 -5.01 13.25
C THR A 74 6.38 -5.85 12.40
N GLN A 75 7.62 -6.08 12.87
CA GLN A 75 8.61 -6.91 12.18
C GLN A 75 8.18 -8.38 12.04
N ALA A 76 7.59 -8.95 13.10
CA ALA A 76 7.08 -10.31 13.07
C ALA A 76 5.91 -10.45 12.08
N ALA A 77 5.01 -9.45 12.06
CA ALA A 77 3.91 -9.41 11.10
C ALA A 77 4.39 -9.26 9.64
N GLU A 78 5.42 -8.45 9.37
CA GLU A 78 6.02 -8.34 8.04
C GLU A 78 6.63 -9.66 7.54
N LYS A 79 7.04 -10.53 8.47
CA LYS A 79 7.59 -11.87 8.19
C LYS A 79 6.52 -12.97 8.23
N GLU A 80 5.25 -12.62 8.41
CA GLU A 80 4.13 -13.55 8.59
C GLU A 80 4.32 -14.52 9.79
N ASP A 81 5.16 -14.16 10.77
CA ASP A 81 5.36 -14.93 12.00
C ASP A 81 4.24 -14.62 12.99
N VAL A 82 3.12 -15.34 12.82
CA VAL A 82 1.90 -15.16 13.61
C VAL A 82 2.14 -15.39 15.10
N VAL A 83 3.00 -16.34 15.47
CA VAL A 83 3.24 -16.71 16.86
C VAL A 83 4.00 -15.59 17.57
N SER A 84 5.11 -15.14 16.98
CA SER A 84 5.90 -14.04 17.54
C SER A 84 5.12 -12.73 17.53
N ALA A 85 4.36 -12.45 16.47
CA ALA A 85 3.53 -11.25 16.40
C ALA A 85 2.50 -11.21 17.55
N ARG A 86 1.80 -12.32 17.82
CA ARG A 86 0.87 -12.41 18.95
C ARG A 86 1.56 -12.23 20.30
N GLN A 87 2.74 -12.81 20.46
CA GLN A 87 3.51 -12.66 21.69
C GLN A 87 3.90 -11.20 21.93
N HIS A 88 4.48 -10.54 20.93
CA HIS A 88 4.87 -9.13 20.99
C HIS A 88 3.67 -8.21 21.21
N PHE A 89 2.52 -8.52 20.62
CA PHE A 89 1.27 -7.82 20.91
C PHE A 89 0.89 -7.88 22.40
N ILE A 90 0.90 -9.08 23.00
CA ILE A 90 0.57 -9.26 24.41
C ILE A 90 1.56 -8.51 25.29
N SER A 91 2.86 -8.65 25.04
CA SER A 91 3.92 -7.95 25.78
C SER A 91 3.75 -6.43 25.72
N ALA A 92 3.51 -5.87 24.52
CA ALA A 92 3.28 -4.44 24.36
C ALA A 92 2.06 -3.96 25.16
N MET A 93 0.95 -4.71 25.10
CA MET A 93 -0.27 -4.35 25.82
C MET A 93 -0.14 -4.45 27.34
N ILE A 94 0.67 -5.39 27.85
CA ILE A 94 1.01 -5.49 29.27
C ILE A 94 1.82 -4.26 29.70
N ALA A 95 2.88 -3.93 28.98
CA ALA A 95 3.75 -2.79 29.29
C ALA A 95 2.96 -1.48 29.28
N PHE A 96 2.15 -1.26 28.24
CA PHE A 96 1.25 -0.11 28.17
C PHE A 96 0.24 -0.05 29.33
N LYS A 97 -0.32 -1.20 29.74
CA LYS A 97 -1.19 -1.27 30.92
C LYS A 97 -0.45 -0.83 32.18
N GLN A 98 0.80 -1.26 32.36
CA GLN A 98 1.62 -0.84 33.49
C GLN A 98 1.91 0.66 33.44
N THR A 99 2.23 1.23 32.28
CA THR A 99 2.37 2.69 32.09
C THR A 99 1.13 3.43 32.57
N SER A 100 -0.07 3.01 32.16
CA SER A 100 -1.31 3.68 32.54
C SER A 100 -1.66 3.53 34.02
N LEU A 101 -1.29 2.42 34.66
CA LEU A 101 -1.46 2.23 36.09
C LEU A 101 -0.54 3.16 36.87
N ALA A 102 0.74 3.21 36.53
CA ALA A 102 1.71 4.10 37.17
C ALA A 102 1.32 5.58 37.03
N ILE A 103 0.83 6.00 35.86
CA ILE A 103 0.25 7.34 35.66
C ILE A 103 -0.94 7.58 36.60
N SER A 104 -1.86 6.62 36.72
CA SER A 104 -3.06 6.76 37.55
C SER A 104 -2.74 6.79 39.05
N GLU A 105 -1.74 6.04 39.49
CA GLU A 105 -1.26 6.04 40.89
C GLU A 105 -0.61 7.38 41.25
N THR A 106 0.15 7.96 40.32
CA THR A 106 0.72 9.32 40.45
C THR A 106 -0.37 10.39 40.58
N GLU A 107 -1.49 10.25 39.87
CA GLU A 107 -2.65 11.14 40.01
C GLU A 107 -3.48 10.89 41.29
N SER A 108 -3.62 9.61 41.70
CA SER A 108 -4.45 9.18 42.85
C SER A 108 -3.88 9.65 44.20
N GLN A 109 -2.56 9.78 44.31
CA GLN A 109 -1.91 10.36 45.50
C GLN A 109 -2.30 11.83 45.75
N LYS A 110 -2.93 12.54 44.79
CA LYS A 110 -3.42 13.93 44.95
C LYS A 110 -4.86 14.06 45.43
N THR A 111 -5.68 12.99 45.46
CA THR A 111 -7.07 13.11 45.93
C THR A 111 -7.57 11.82 46.60
N SER A 112 -7.48 11.77 47.92
CA SER A 112 -8.19 10.79 48.73
C SER A 112 -9.69 11.14 48.82
N GLN A 113 -10.52 10.55 47.96
CA GLN A 113 -11.97 10.51 48.22
C GLN A 113 -12.67 9.28 47.59
N THR A 114 -12.84 8.28 48.44
CA THR A 114 -14.03 7.45 48.69
C THR A 114 -14.70 6.72 47.51
N ILE A 115 -14.66 5.39 47.63
CA ILE A 115 -15.06 4.27 46.74
C ILE A 115 -16.56 4.22 46.35
N ILE A 116 -17.35 5.28 46.55
CA ILE A 116 -18.80 5.31 46.23
C ILE A 116 -19.08 5.82 44.79
N SER A 117 -18.05 6.14 44.00
CA SER A 117 -18.17 6.78 42.67
C SER A 117 -18.15 5.85 41.43
N ASP A 118 -18.10 4.52 41.56
CA ASP A 118 -17.69 3.69 40.40
C ASP A 118 -18.83 3.19 39.47
N GLN A 119 -20.00 2.80 40.02
CA GLN A 119 -21.05 2.16 39.19
C GLN A 119 -21.84 3.12 38.28
N SER A 120 -22.15 4.35 38.73
CA SER A 120 -22.79 5.37 37.87
C SER A 120 -21.91 5.75 36.68
N GLN A 121 -20.60 5.90 36.91
CA GLN A 121 -19.65 6.13 35.83
C GLN A 121 -19.57 4.92 34.89
N THR A 122 -19.59 3.71 35.43
CA THR A 122 -19.61 2.48 34.64
C THR A 122 -20.85 2.39 33.74
N ILE A 123 -22.05 2.66 34.26
CA ILE A 123 -23.28 2.70 33.45
C ILE A 123 -23.15 3.69 32.29
N LYS A 124 -22.64 4.92 32.54
CA LYS A 124 -22.39 5.92 31.49
C LYS A 124 -21.40 5.43 30.42
N LYS A 125 -20.39 4.62 30.79
CA LYS A 125 -19.47 4.00 29.83
C LYS A 125 -20.21 3.04 28.90
N TYR A 126 -21.08 2.18 29.45
CA TYR A 126 -21.91 1.27 28.65
C TYR A 126 -22.83 2.04 27.69
N GLU A 127 -23.49 3.10 28.15
CA GLU A 127 -24.31 3.97 27.29
C GLU A 127 -23.52 4.52 26.10
N ASN A 128 -22.33 5.06 26.34
CA ASN A 128 -21.50 5.61 25.29
C ASN A 128 -21.01 4.54 24.32
N ASN A 129 -20.69 3.34 24.80
CA ASN A 129 -20.27 2.23 23.96
C ASN A 129 -21.41 1.72 23.07
N ILE A 130 -22.62 1.56 23.63
CA ILE A 130 -23.81 1.15 22.87
C ILE A 130 -24.12 2.20 21.78
N LYS A 131 -24.07 3.50 22.11
CA LYS A 131 -24.21 4.58 21.12
C LYS A 131 -23.19 4.47 19.99
N LYS A 132 -21.91 4.17 20.30
CA LYS A 132 -20.88 3.96 19.28
C LYS A 132 -21.19 2.75 18.39
N LEU A 133 -21.61 1.62 18.97
CA LEU A 133 -22.01 0.44 18.20
C LEU A 133 -23.17 0.75 17.25
N LYS A 134 -24.19 1.48 17.71
CA LYS A 134 -25.32 1.96 16.87
C LYS A 134 -24.85 2.86 15.72
N LEU A 135 -23.93 3.80 15.99
CA LEU A 135 -23.35 4.65 14.94
C LEU A 135 -22.54 3.84 13.91
N ILE A 136 -21.79 2.83 14.34
CA ILE A 136 -21.05 1.94 13.44
C ILE A 136 -22.03 1.11 12.61
N SER A 137 -23.06 0.55 13.22
CA SER A 137 -24.14 -0.18 12.54
C SER A 137 -24.80 0.66 11.44
N ALA A 138 -25.17 1.91 11.75
CA ALA A 138 -25.73 2.83 10.76
C ALA A 138 -24.76 3.13 9.61
N LYS A 139 -23.48 3.35 9.91
CA LYS A 139 -22.44 3.58 8.88
C LYS A 139 -22.19 2.37 7.99
N LEU A 140 -22.35 1.17 8.53
CA LEU A 140 -22.23 -0.08 7.80
C LEU A 140 -23.55 -0.50 7.12
N ASN A 141 -24.63 0.26 7.32
CA ASN A 141 -25.98 0.00 6.82
C ASN A 141 -26.48 -1.40 7.19
N THR A 142 -26.34 -1.77 8.48
CA THR A 142 -26.73 -3.07 9.01
C THR A 142 -28.03 -2.99 9.80
N ASP A 143 -28.81 -4.06 9.77
CA ASP A 143 -30.05 -4.20 10.54
C ASP A 143 -29.80 -5.03 11.81
N ILE A 144 -28.91 -4.53 12.68
CA ILE A 144 -28.63 -5.20 13.96
C ILE A 144 -29.64 -4.72 14.98
N ASP A 145 -30.28 -5.66 15.68
CA ASP A 145 -31.18 -5.35 16.78
C ASP A 145 -30.40 -4.95 18.05
N PHE A 146 -30.76 -3.81 18.62
CA PHE A 146 -30.19 -3.29 19.87
C PHE A 146 -31.18 -3.31 21.03
N GLU A 147 -32.40 -3.84 20.84
CA GLU A 147 -33.46 -3.81 21.84
C GLU A 147 -33.03 -4.50 23.13
N GLN A 148 -32.45 -5.71 23.04
CA GLN A 148 -32.00 -6.47 24.20
C GLN A 148 -30.94 -5.72 25.03
N ILE A 149 -29.93 -5.12 24.38
CA ILE A 149 -28.88 -4.39 25.09
C ILE A 149 -29.39 -3.06 25.67
N ASP A 150 -30.35 -2.42 25.00
CA ASP A 150 -31.02 -1.22 25.52
C ASP A 150 -31.87 -1.55 26.76
N GLN A 151 -32.62 -2.66 26.74
CA GLN A 151 -33.40 -3.14 27.88
C GLN A 151 -32.50 -3.48 29.08
N LEU A 152 -31.38 -4.17 28.84
CA LEU A 152 -30.38 -4.46 29.88
C LEU A 152 -29.79 -3.18 30.50
N LEU A 153 -29.50 -2.17 29.66
CA LEU A 153 -28.98 -0.89 30.14
C LEU A 153 -30.01 -0.12 30.97
N ALA A 154 -31.29 -0.13 30.56
CA ALA A 154 -32.37 0.46 31.32
C ALA A 154 -32.55 -0.24 32.69
N LEU A 155 -32.47 -1.58 32.71
CA LEU A 155 -32.55 -2.36 33.95
C LEU A 155 -31.37 -2.07 34.89
N ALA A 156 -30.15 -1.95 34.37
CA ALA A 156 -28.98 -1.59 35.18
C ALA A 156 -29.16 -0.22 35.85
N LYS A 157 -29.68 0.78 35.13
CA LYS A 157 -30.01 2.10 35.69
C LYS A 157 -31.06 2.01 36.80
N ALA A 158 -32.10 1.22 36.59
CA ALA A 158 -33.16 1.03 37.57
C ALA A 158 -32.65 0.34 38.85
N ASN A 159 -31.82 -0.69 38.72
CA ASN A 159 -31.20 -1.38 39.86
C ASN A 159 -30.25 -0.45 40.63
N TYR A 160 -29.45 0.35 39.93
CA TYR A 160 -28.57 1.33 40.55
C TYR A 160 -29.34 2.40 41.33
N ALA A 161 -30.42 2.93 40.75
CA ALA A 161 -31.29 3.91 41.41
C ALA A 161 -31.95 3.36 42.70
N LYS A 162 -32.15 2.04 42.79
CA LYS A 162 -32.68 1.35 43.97
C LYS A 162 -31.60 0.96 45.00
N GLY A 163 -30.32 1.24 44.72
CA GLY A 163 -29.20 0.83 45.57
C GLY A 163 -28.83 -0.66 45.46
N SER A 164 -29.39 -1.39 44.50
CA SER A 164 -29.12 -2.82 44.29
C SER A 164 -27.81 -3.04 43.53
N LEU A 165 -26.67 -2.82 44.19
CA LEU A 165 -25.34 -2.82 43.55
C LEU A 165 -24.98 -4.16 42.90
N LYS A 166 -25.26 -5.29 43.57
CA LYS A 166 -24.97 -6.64 43.04
C LYS A 166 -25.79 -6.97 41.78
N GLN A 167 -27.08 -6.65 41.80
CA GLN A 167 -27.96 -6.84 40.64
C GLN A 167 -27.58 -5.91 39.48
N THR A 168 -27.11 -4.70 39.79
CA THR A 168 -26.56 -3.76 38.79
C THR A 168 -25.36 -4.38 38.09
N GLU A 169 -24.42 -4.96 38.84
CA GLU A 169 -23.22 -5.62 38.31
C GLU A 169 -23.57 -6.85 37.44
N GLU A 170 -24.49 -7.69 37.89
CA GLU A 170 -24.96 -8.86 37.14
C GLU A 170 -25.61 -8.46 35.80
N VAL A 171 -26.45 -7.41 35.80
CA VAL A 171 -27.10 -6.90 34.58
C VAL A 171 -26.08 -6.25 33.64
N LEU A 172 -25.13 -5.48 34.16
CA LEU A 172 -24.05 -4.90 33.36
C LEU A 172 -23.15 -5.98 32.74
N SER A 173 -22.91 -7.08 33.44
CA SER A 173 -22.16 -8.22 32.91
C SER A 173 -22.89 -8.89 31.73
N LYS A 174 -24.22 -8.99 31.80
CA LYS A 174 -25.05 -9.46 30.66
C LYS A 174 -24.99 -8.48 29.49
N ALA A 175 -25.12 -7.17 29.76
CA ALA A 175 -24.99 -6.13 28.74
C ALA A 175 -23.60 -6.15 28.06
N ALA A 176 -22.55 -6.47 28.81
CA ALA A 176 -21.20 -6.63 28.27
C ALA A 176 -21.08 -7.82 27.32
N SER A 177 -21.68 -8.96 27.68
CA SER A 177 -21.71 -10.14 26.81
C SER A 177 -22.44 -9.86 25.50
N GLU A 178 -23.61 -9.22 25.58
CA GLU A 178 -24.40 -8.82 24.40
C GLU A 178 -23.63 -7.82 23.53
N GLY A 179 -23.03 -6.80 24.15
CA GLY A 179 -22.24 -5.78 23.45
C GLY A 179 -21.04 -6.37 22.72
N LYS A 180 -20.41 -7.41 23.28
CA LYS A 180 -19.31 -8.15 22.61
C LYS A 180 -19.80 -8.91 21.37
N GLN A 181 -20.98 -9.53 21.44
CA GLN A 181 -21.55 -10.24 20.29
C GLN A 181 -21.88 -9.27 19.15
N ILE A 182 -22.54 -8.15 19.47
CA ILE A 182 -22.84 -7.08 18.51
C ILE A 182 -21.54 -6.53 17.89
N GLN A 183 -20.52 -6.25 18.72
CA GLN A 183 -19.23 -5.77 18.24
C GLN A 183 -18.56 -6.77 17.28
N LYS A 184 -18.58 -8.06 17.60
CA LYS A 184 -18.02 -9.13 16.76
C LYS A 184 -18.73 -9.17 15.41
N LEU A 185 -20.06 -9.13 15.40
CA LEU A 185 -20.85 -9.13 14.17
C LEU A 185 -20.55 -7.90 13.30
N LEU A 186 -20.54 -6.70 13.90
CA LEU A 186 -20.20 -5.45 13.19
C LEU A 186 -18.80 -5.50 12.58
N TYR A 187 -17.86 -6.09 13.29
CA TYR A 187 -16.49 -6.26 12.81
C TYR A 187 -16.43 -7.23 11.62
N GLU A 188 -17.09 -8.38 11.69
CA GLU A 188 -17.16 -9.35 10.60
C GLU A 188 -17.79 -8.73 9.34
N ILE A 189 -18.89 -7.98 9.49
CA ILE A 189 -19.52 -7.23 8.40
C ILE A 189 -18.57 -6.17 7.83
N SER A 190 -17.84 -5.45 8.68
CA SER A 190 -16.84 -4.48 8.23
C SER A 190 -15.76 -5.14 7.37
N GLU A 191 -15.21 -6.28 7.80
CA GLU A 191 -14.18 -6.99 7.03
C GLU A 191 -14.74 -7.52 5.69
N GLN A 192 -15.97 -8.06 5.68
CA GLN A 192 -16.65 -8.43 4.44
C GLN A 192 -16.83 -7.23 3.50
N ASN A 193 -17.26 -6.09 4.02
CA ASN A 193 -17.40 -4.86 3.24
C ASN A 193 -16.05 -4.36 2.70
N ARG A 194 -14.95 -4.51 3.44
CA ARG A 194 -13.61 -4.15 2.97
C ARG A 194 -13.18 -5.01 1.80
N ILE A 195 -13.37 -6.34 1.86
CA ILE A 195 -13.03 -7.21 0.74
C ILE A 195 -13.92 -6.96 -0.48
N ILE A 196 -15.22 -6.68 -0.31
CA ILE A 196 -16.12 -6.31 -1.42
C ILE A 196 -15.62 -5.04 -2.11
N LYS A 197 -15.31 -3.98 -1.36
CA LYS A 197 -14.77 -2.73 -1.91
C LYS A 197 -13.43 -2.94 -2.59
N ALA A 198 -12.56 -3.78 -2.02
CA ALA A 198 -11.28 -4.13 -2.62
C ALA A 198 -11.47 -4.89 -3.95
N LYS A 199 -12.39 -5.85 -4.03
CA LYS A 199 -12.74 -6.56 -5.28
C LYS A 199 -13.30 -5.61 -6.34
N GLN A 200 -14.16 -4.65 -5.97
CA GLN A 200 -14.62 -3.60 -6.88
C GLN A 200 -13.46 -2.73 -7.39
N PHE A 201 -12.50 -2.39 -6.53
CA PHE A 201 -11.30 -1.68 -6.93
C PHE A 201 -10.46 -2.47 -7.94
N VAL A 202 -10.28 -3.79 -7.71
CA VAL A 202 -9.58 -4.70 -8.62
C VAL A 202 -10.26 -4.74 -10.00
N GLN A 203 -11.59 -4.88 -10.03
CA GLN A 203 -12.36 -4.88 -11.28
C GLN A 203 -12.12 -3.60 -12.09
N LYS A 204 -12.20 -2.43 -11.44
CA LYS A 204 -11.91 -1.14 -12.09
C LYS A 204 -10.49 -1.01 -12.63
N HIS A 205 -9.53 -1.77 -12.10
CA HIS A 205 -8.13 -1.74 -12.52
C HIS A 205 -7.75 -2.84 -13.52
N THR A 206 -8.65 -3.78 -13.82
CA THR A 206 -8.35 -4.91 -14.71
C THR A 206 -7.97 -4.44 -16.12
N GLU A 207 -8.65 -3.41 -16.66
CA GLU A 207 -8.32 -2.87 -17.99
C GLU A 207 -6.92 -2.23 -18.05
N ARG A 208 -6.50 -1.56 -16.98
CA ARG A 208 -5.15 -0.99 -16.89
C ARG A 208 -4.09 -2.09 -16.90
N ILE A 209 -4.37 -3.22 -16.24
CA ILE A 209 -3.49 -4.39 -16.22
C ILE A 209 -3.45 -5.05 -17.61
N ASN A 210 -4.59 -5.18 -18.30
CA ASN A 210 -4.65 -5.70 -19.67
C ASN A 210 -3.80 -4.84 -20.62
N SER A 211 -3.91 -3.51 -20.53
CA SER A 211 -3.08 -2.59 -21.33
C SER A 211 -1.59 -2.76 -21.02
N LEU A 212 -1.22 -2.93 -19.75
CA LEU A 212 0.18 -3.15 -19.36
C LEU A 212 0.72 -4.49 -19.87
N ILE A 213 -0.08 -5.57 -19.83
CA ILE A 213 0.27 -6.87 -20.41
C ILE A 213 0.49 -6.73 -21.92
N LEU A 214 -0.39 -6.00 -22.63
CA LEU A 214 -0.25 -5.75 -24.05
C LEU A 214 1.05 -4.99 -24.34
N GLN A 215 1.32 -3.91 -23.62
CA GLN A 215 2.57 -3.16 -23.75
C GLN A 215 3.80 -4.05 -23.53
N ALA A 216 3.80 -4.88 -22.49
CA ALA A 216 4.89 -5.81 -22.23
C ALA A 216 5.13 -6.76 -23.42
N LYS A 217 4.06 -7.32 -24.01
CA LYS A 217 4.15 -8.14 -25.23
C LYS A 217 4.68 -7.33 -26.41
N THR A 218 4.19 -6.12 -26.59
CA THR A 218 4.64 -5.20 -27.65
C THR A 218 6.12 -4.91 -27.55
N PHE A 219 6.69 -4.77 -26.34
CA PHE A 219 8.13 -4.58 -26.11
C PHE A 219 8.94 -5.90 -26.06
N GLY A 220 8.36 -7.04 -26.43
CA GLY A 220 9.04 -8.34 -26.41
C GLY A 220 9.35 -8.88 -25.01
N LEU A 221 8.75 -8.31 -23.96
CA LEU A 221 8.95 -8.70 -22.57
C LEU A 221 8.03 -9.87 -22.18
N GLN A 222 8.15 -11.00 -22.87
CA GLN A 222 7.22 -12.13 -22.72
C GLN A 222 7.10 -12.61 -21.26
N ASN A 223 8.22 -12.82 -20.57
CA ASN A 223 8.20 -13.22 -19.15
C ASN A 223 7.49 -12.20 -18.25
N THR A 224 7.61 -10.90 -18.57
CA THR A 224 6.90 -9.84 -17.82
C THR A 224 5.41 -9.90 -18.09
N ALA A 225 5.01 -10.10 -19.35
CA ALA A 225 3.61 -10.27 -19.72
C ALA A 225 2.99 -11.49 -19.03
N ASP A 226 3.71 -12.61 -18.95
CA ASP A 226 3.23 -13.83 -18.32
C ASP A 226 3.04 -13.65 -16.81
N VAL A 227 4.00 -13.01 -16.12
CA VAL A 227 3.87 -12.70 -14.69
C VAL A 227 2.70 -11.76 -14.43
N LEU A 228 2.56 -10.69 -15.22
CA LEU A 228 1.42 -9.77 -15.10
C LEU A 228 0.08 -10.48 -15.34
N GLN A 229 0.04 -11.44 -16.26
CA GLN A 229 -1.16 -12.23 -16.53
C GLN A 229 -1.51 -13.17 -15.37
N GLN A 230 -0.51 -13.80 -14.75
CA GLN A 230 -0.70 -14.60 -13.53
C GLN A 230 -1.16 -13.74 -12.35
N SER A 231 -0.52 -12.60 -12.11
CA SER A 231 -0.95 -11.67 -11.06
C SER A 231 -2.38 -11.17 -11.26
N LYS A 232 -2.81 -10.95 -12.51
CA LYS A 232 -4.20 -10.61 -12.82
C LYS A 232 -5.17 -11.70 -12.39
N ILE A 233 -4.86 -12.96 -12.69
CA ILE A 233 -5.68 -14.12 -12.30
C ILE A 233 -5.78 -14.20 -10.77
N GLN A 234 -4.63 -14.11 -10.08
CA GLN A 234 -4.56 -14.15 -8.62
C GLN A 234 -5.32 -12.98 -7.96
N LEU A 235 -5.29 -11.78 -8.56
CA LEU A 235 -6.08 -10.63 -8.11
C LEU A 235 -7.59 -10.86 -8.19
N LEU A 236 -8.06 -11.44 -9.29
CA LEU A 236 -9.48 -11.72 -9.49
C LEU A 236 -9.98 -12.84 -8.56
N GLN A 237 -9.09 -13.76 -8.17
CA GLN A 237 -9.39 -14.87 -7.26
C GLN A 237 -9.16 -14.54 -5.77
N ALA A 238 -8.53 -13.40 -5.45
CA ALA A 238 -8.17 -13.05 -4.09
C ALA A 238 -9.40 -12.89 -3.17
N ASN A 239 -9.31 -13.43 -1.97
CA ASN A 239 -10.37 -13.38 -0.95
C ASN A 239 -9.98 -12.57 0.30
N THR A 240 -8.77 -12.02 0.33
CA THR A 240 -8.33 -11.12 1.39
C THR A 240 -7.71 -9.85 0.81
N THR A 241 -7.71 -8.76 1.59
CA THR A 241 -7.06 -7.52 1.19
C THR A 241 -5.54 -7.64 1.15
N SER A 242 -4.95 -8.55 1.93
CA SER A 242 -3.49 -8.84 1.92
C SER A 242 -3.06 -9.42 0.56
N GLN A 243 -3.78 -10.44 0.08
CA GLN A 243 -3.55 -11.03 -1.24
C GLN A 243 -3.65 -9.97 -2.35
N ILE A 244 -4.69 -9.13 -2.31
CA ILE A 244 -4.85 -8.02 -3.27
C ILE A 244 -3.65 -7.06 -3.21
N LYS A 245 -3.22 -6.66 -2.01
CA LYS A 245 -2.07 -5.75 -1.81
C LYS A 245 -0.78 -6.36 -2.35
N GLN A 246 -0.52 -7.64 -2.08
CA GLN A 246 0.67 -8.35 -2.55
C GLN A 246 0.73 -8.38 -4.09
N GLN A 247 -0.39 -8.71 -4.75
CA GLN A 247 -0.44 -8.73 -6.21
C GLN A 247 -0.29 -7.35 -6.84
N PHE A 248 -0.84 -6.30 -6.22
CA PHE A 248 -0.58 -4.93 -6.68
C PHE A 248 0.89 -4.53 -6.54
N LYS A 249 1.60 -4.97 -5.49
CA LYS A 249 3.05 -4.75 -5.38
C LYS A 249 3.80 -5.37 -6.57
N ILE A 250 3.47 -6.62 -6.93
CA ILE A 250 4.06 -7.31 -8.08
C ILE A 250 3.79 -6.51 -9.37
N ILE A 251 2.53 -6.13 -9.61
CA ILE A 251 2.15 -5.35 -10.79
C ILE A 251 2.90 -4.02 -10.86
N ILE A 252 3.09 -3.31 -9.74
CA ILE A 252 3.83 -2.05 -9.71
C ILE A 252 5.29 -2.25 -10.12
N ILE A 253 5.95 -3.29 -9.61
CA ILE A 253 7.34 -3.61 -9.97
C ILE A 253 7.47 -3.88 -11.47
N TYR A 254 6.59 -4.74 -12.02
CA TYR A 254 6.65 -5.06 -13.44
C TYR A 254 6.18 -3.90 -14.33
N LYS A 255 5.30 -3.02 -13.83
CA LYS A 255 4.98 -1.76 -14.51
C LYS A 255 6.22 -0.89 -14.66
N GLN A 256 7.01 -0.72 -13.60
CA GLN A 256 8.26 0.05 -13.66
C GLN A 256 9.22 -0.53 -14.71
N LYS A 257 9.32 -1.87 -14.78
CA LYS A 257 10.14 -2.54 -15.79
C LYS A 257 9.68 -2.25 -17.23
N VAL A 258 8.36 -2.27 -17.48
CA VAL A 258 7.80 -1.94 -18.80
C VAL A 258 8.07 -0.49 -19.17
N GLU A 259 7.85 0.46 -18.24
CA GLU A 259 8.12 1.88 -18.49
C GLU A 259 9.61 2.14 -18.73
N GLN A 260 10.51 1.49 -18.00
CA GLN A 260 11.95 1.63 -18.23
C GLN A 260 12.36 1.22 -19.66
N VAL A 261 11.83 0.10 -20.16
CA VAL A 261 12.14 -0.38 -21.53
C VAL A 261 11.56 0.56 -22.58
N LYS A 262 10.39 1.14 -22.32
CA LYS A 262 9.77 2.16 -23.16
C LYS A 262 10.63 3.42 -23.22
N GLU A 263 11.11 3.92 -22.09
CA GLU A 263 12.01 5.08 -22.02
C GLU A 263 13.32 4.83 -22.78
N ILE A 264 13.96 3.67 -22.57
CA ILE A 264 15.19 3.29 -23.29
C ILE A 264 14.95 3.22 -24.80
N SER A 265 13.82 2.62 -25.21
CA SER A 265 13.44 2.51 -26.62
C SER A 265 13.27 3.90 -27.25
N GLN A 266 12.55 4.81 -26.59
CA GLN A 266 12.36 6.19 -27.05
C GLN A 266 13.68 6.97 -27.14
N ALA A 267 14.53 6.86 -26.12
CA ALA A 267 15.85 7.50 -26.12
C ALA A 267 16.76 6.97 -27.25
N GLY A 268 16.72 5.66 -27.52
CA GLY A 268 17.46 5.03 -28.61
C GLY A 268 17.06 5.56 -29.98
N LEU A 269 15.75 5.72 -30.23
CA LEU A 269 15.23 6.29 -31.48
C LEU A 269 15.63 7.76 -31.65
N LEU A 270 15.49 8.59 -30.60
CA LEU A 270 15.92 9.99 -30.62
C LEU A 270 17.43 10.13 -30.92
N ARG A 271 18.26 9.25 -30.33
CA ARG A 271 19.70 9.22 -30.62
C ARG A 271 19.97 8.94 -32.10
N LEU A 272 19.30 7.94 -32.70
CA LEU A 272 19.46 7.63 -34.12
C LEU A 272 19.04 8.80 -35.02
N GLN A 273 17.91 9.45 -34.72
CA GLN A 273 17.47 10.66 -35.42
C GLN A 273 18.53 11.78 -35.35
N SER A 274 19.10 12.01 -34.16
CA SER A 274 20.13 13.04 -33.95
C SER A 274 21.41 12.79 -34.76
N LEU A 275 21.75 11.52 -35.02
CA LEU A 275 22.90 11.14 -35.84
C LEU A 275 22.62 11.25 -37.34
N LEU A 276 21.37 11.03 -37.75
CA LEU A 276 20.97 11.03 -39.16
C LEU A 276 20.81 12.45 -39.73
N VAL A 277 20.24 13.38 -38.94
CA VAL A 277 19.97 14.77 -39.38
C VAL A 277 21.23 15.50 -39.90
N PRO A 278 22.40 15.46 -39.24
CA PRO A 278 23.62 16.08 -39.76
C PRO A 278 24.11 15.44 -41.07
N LEU A 279 23.94 14.13 -41.24
CA LEU A 279 24.34 13.42 -42.46
C LEU A 279 23.44 13.81 -43.63
N GLU A 280 22.14 13.97 -43.41
CA GLU A 280 21.19 14.47 -44.41
C GLU A 280 21.56 15.89 -44.86
N LYS A 281 21.84 16.79 -43.92
CA LYS A 281 22.31 18.15 -44.24
C LYS A 281 23.63 18.14 -45.02
N LYS A 282 24.57 17.27 -44.65
CA LYS A 282 25.83 17.12 -45.38
C LYS A 282 25.60 16.60 -46.81
N ALA A 283 24.72 15.62 -47.01
CA ALA A 283 24.37 15.12 -48.32
C ALA A 283 23.75 16.23 -49.20
N GLN A 284 22.85 17.04 -48.64
CA GLN A 284 22.24 18.19 -49.31
C GLN A 284 23.28 19.25 -49.73
N SER A 285 24.24 19.57 -48.85
CA SER A 285 25.35 20.47 -49.19
C SER A 285 26.19 19.92 -50.35
N LEU A 286 26.65 18.67 -50.25
CA LEU A 286 27.46 18.04 -51.29
C LEU A 286 26.73 17.91 -52.63
N ALA A 287 25.40 17.84 -52.63
CA ALA A 287 24.60 17.88 -53.85
C ALA A 287 24.66 19.25 -54.54
N GLY A 288 24.69 20.34 -53.77
CA GLY A 288 24.87 21.69 -54.29
C GLY A 288 26.27 21.92 -54.88
N ASP A 289 27.28 21.25 -54.32
CA ASP A 289 28.67 21.35 -54.75
C ASP A 289 29.04 20.38 -55.89
N LEU A 290 28.10 19.52 -56.29
CA LEU A 290 28.30 18.44 -57.25
C LEU A 290 28.48 18.99 -58.68
N LYS A 291 29.67 18.81 -59.24
CA LYS A 291 29.97 19.05 -60.68
C LYS A 291 29.65 17.79 -61.50
N GLU A 292 30.03 17.73 -62.78
CA GLU A 292 29.84 16.58 -63.69
C GLU A 292 30.62 15.29 -63.31
N ASN A 293 30.93 15.07 -62.03
CA ASN A 293 31.58 13.86 -61.53
C ASN A 293 30.56 12.73 -61.33
N SER A 294 30.44 11.86 -62.32
CA SER A 294 29.49 10.73 -62.34
C SER A 294 29.68 9.74 -61.19
N ALA A 295 30.90 9.57 -60.68
CA ALA A 295 31.18 8.69 -59.55
C ALA A 295 30.68 9.30 -58.22
N ALA A 296 30.89 10.61 -58.02
CA ALA A 296 30.36 11.34 -56.87
C ALA A 296 28.83 11.35 -56.87
N ASP A 297 28.20 11.60 -58.04
CA ASP A 297 26.74 11.56 -58.22
C ASP A 297 26.16 10.19 -57.82
N HIS A 298 26.78 9.10 -58.31
CA HIS A 298 26.34 7.75 -57.98
C HIS A 298 26.39 7.44 -56.47
N PHE A 299 27.50 7.78 -55.79
CA PHE A 299 27.60 7.55 -54.35
C PHE A 299 26.65 8.43 -53.54
N LEU A 300 26.41 9.66 -53.99
CA LEU A 300 25.51 10.59 -53.33
C LEU A 300 24.04 10.14 -53.43
N LYS A 301 23.59 9.69 -54.61
CA LYS A 301 22.26 9.08 -54.78
C LYS A 301 22.06 7.87 -53.86
N LYS A 302 23.09 7.02 -53.74
CA LYS A 302 23.06 5.89 -52.81
C LYS A 302 22.96 6.33 -51.34
N ALA A 303 23.64 7.41 -50.95
CA ALA A 303 23.54 7.97 -49.61
C ALA A 303 22.14 8.51 -49.31
N PHE A 304 21.51 9.23 -50.25
CA PHE A 304 20.14 9.72 -50.09
C PHE A 304 19.11 8.59 -49.93
N ASN A 305 19.21 7.54 -50.76
CA ASN A 305 18.32 6.39 -50.62
C ASN A 305 18.45 5.75 -49.23
N LEU A 306 19.67 5.56 -48.73
CA LEU A 306 19.90 5.00 -47.40
C LEU A 306 19.42 5.93 -46.27
N ILE A 307 19.47 7.25 -46.45
CA ILE A 307 18.94 8.22 -45.49
C ILE A 307 17.42 8.09 -45.40
N GLU A 308 16.72 8.05 -46.53
CA GLU A 308 15.26 7.89 -46.56
C GLU A 308 14.82 6.53 -46.01
N GLU A 309 15.53 5.45 -46.36
CA GLU A 309 15.32 4.14 -45.74
C GLU A 309 15.51 4.19 -44.21
N ALA A 310 16.57 4.82 -43.72
CA ALA A 310 16.82 4.93 -42.29
C ALA A 310 15.76 5.78 -41.57
N LYS A 311 15.25 6.85 -42.20
CA LYS A 311 14.13 7.66 -41.68
C LYS A 311 12.85 6.83 -41.58
N GLN A 312 12.56 6.03 -42.61
CA GLN A 312 11.40 5.15 -42.60
C GLN A 312 11.55 4.04 -41.56
N ASP A 313 12.71 3.40 -41.45
CA ASP A 313 12.99 2.38 -40.43
C ASP A 313 12.79 2.92 -39.01
N ILE A 314 13.28 4.13 -38.72
CA ILE A 314 13.08 4.80 -37.41
C ILE A 314 11.58 5.01 -37.16
N LYS A 315 10.84 5.50 -38.15
CA LYS A 315 9.40 5.76 -38.04
C LYS A 315 8.62 4.47 -37.81
N ASP A 316 8.95 3.39 -38.52
CA ASP A 316 8.27 2.10 -38.36
C ASP A 316 8.48 1.52 -36.95
N LEU A 317 9.64 1.77 -36.34
CA LEU A 317 9.95 1.35 -34.98
C LEU A 317 9.22 2.15 -33.89
N GLU A 318 8.74 3.36 -34.17
CA GLU A 318 7.86 4.10 -33.24
C GLU A 318 6.52 3.37 -33.03
N TYR A 319 6.04 2.66 -34.05
CA TYR A 319 4.77 1.93 -34.03
C TYR A 319 4.93 0.43 -33.71
N ALA A 320 6.16 -0.11 -33.73
CA ALA A 320 6.47 -1.50 -33.45
C ALA A 320 7.74 -1.67 -32.56
N PRO A 321 7.72 -1.19 -31.30
CA PRO A 321 8.91 -1.11 -30.46
C PRO A 321 9.40 -2.46 -29.91
N GLY A 322 8.75 -3.57 -30.25
CA GLY A 322 9.25 -4.92 -29.89
C GLY A 322 10.62 -5.24 -30.46
N ARG A 323 11.00 -4.54 -31.53
CA ARG A 323 12.34 -4.60 -32.12
C ARG A 323 13.32 -3.58 -31.52
N THR A 324 12.86 -2.64 -30.69
CA THR A 324 13.69 -1.57 -30.09
C THR A 324 14.09 -1.83 -28.64
N ALA A 325 13.57 -2.89 -28.02
CA ALA A 325 13.84 -3.22 -26.62
C ALA A 325 15.32 -3.53 -26.34
N ASP A 326 16.12 -3.78 -27.38
CA ASP A 326 17.57 -3.94 -27.31
C ASP A 326 18.27 -2.81 -28.07
N ALA A 327 18.95 -1.92 -27.34
CA ALA A 327 19.77 -0.85 -27.93
C ALA A 327 20.84 -1.41 -28.88
N LYS A 328 21.33 -2.62 -28.64
CA LYS A 328 22.30 -3.30 -29.52
C LYS A 328 21.69 -3.66 -30.87
N TYR A 329 20.42 -4.03 -30.92
CA TYR A 329 19.73 -4.31 -32.19
C TYR A 329 19.59 -3.04 -33.04
N LEU A 330 19.23 -1.91 -32.40
CA LEU A 330 19.17 -0.61 -33.06
C LEU A 330 20.52 -0.22 -33.69
N ASP A 331 21.62 -0.45 -32.97
CA ASP A 331 22.97 -0.17 -33.47
C ASP A 331 23.38 -1.10 -34.63
N LEU A 332 23.04 -2.39 -34.55
CA LEU A 332 23.37 -3.37 -35.59
C LEU A 332 22.54 -3.21 -36.87
N THR A 333 21.38 -2.55 -36.81
CA THR A 333 20.49 -2.32 -37.95
C THR A 333 20.65 -0.90 -38.48
N ILE A 334 19.93 0.07 -37.91
CA ILE A 334 19.91 1.45 -38.35
C ILE A 334 21.27 2.12 -38.10
N GLY A 335 21.94 1.82 -36.99
CA GLY A 335 23.29 2.32 -36.71
C GLY A 335 24.30 1.93 -37.80
N LYS A 336 24.23 0.71 -38.33
CA LYS A 336 25.04 0.26 -39.47
C LYS A 336 24.70 0.99 -40.77
N LYS A 337 23.42 1.27 -41.03
CA LYS A 337 23.01 2.12 -42.16
C LYS A 337 23.59 3.54 -42.03
N ILE A 338 23.50 4.15 -40.85
CA ILE A 338 24.08 5.46 -40.54
C ILE A 338 25.59 5.48 -40.78
N GLN A 339 26.31 4.44 -40.34
CA GLN A 339 27.75 4.32 -40.59
C GLN A 339 28.07 4.20 -42.09
N THR A 340 27.27 3.44 -42.83
CA THR A 340 27.42 3.30 -44.30
C THR A 340 27.18 4.63 -45.01
N ILE A 341 26.16 5.40 -44.59
CA ILE A 341 25.89 6.74 -45.12
C ILE A 341 27.11 7.64 -44.90
N LYS A 342 27.67 7.65 -43.67
CA LYS A 342 28.87 8.44 -43.34
C LYS A 342 30.04 8.12 -44.26
N GLU A 343 30.30 6.83 -44.51
CA GLU A 343 31.36 6.38 -45.41
C GLU A 343 31.15 6.80 -46.86
N LEU A 344 29.90 6.73 -47.36
CA LEU A 344 29.57 7.20 -48.71
C LEU A 344 29.78 8.70 -48.85
N LEU A 345 29.30 9.48 -47.88
CA LEU A 345 29.45 10.95 -47.91
C LEU A 345 30.93 11.39 -47.83
N MET A 346 31.76 10.68 -47.05
CA MET A 346 33.22 10.91 -47.07
C MET A 346 33.84 10.63 -48.44
N LYS A 347 33.40 9.59 -49.15
CA LYS A 347 33.88 9.29 -50.52
C LYS A 347 33.47 10.38 -51.51
N VAL A 348 32.20 10.82 -51.44
CA VAL A 348 31.68 11.91 -52.29
C VAL A 348 32.49 13.19 -52.07
N GLU A 349 32.68 13.59 -50.82
CA GLU A 349 33.44 14.78 -50.45
C GLU A 349 34.87 14.73 -51.01
N ARG A 350 35.56 13.59 -50.92
CA ARG A 350 36.90 13.43 -51.51
C ARG A 350 36.89 13.55 -53.04
N LEU A 351 35.88 12.98 -53.71
CA LEU A 351 35.76 13.06 -55.17
C LEU A 351 35.42 14.47 -55.67
N ILE A 352 34.72 15.27 -54.86
CA ILE A 352 34.41 16.67 -55.18
C ILE A 352 35.63 17.56 -54.92
N TYR A 353 36.28 17.42 -53.75
CA TYR A 353 37.23 18.41 -53.25
C TYR A 353 38.71 18.03 -53.35
N ILE A 354 39.04 16.74 -53.49
CA ILE A 354 40.44 16.25 -53.55
C ILE A 354 40.81 15.81 -54.98
N SER A 355 39.83 15.50 -55.82
CA SER A 355 40.04 15.17 -57.24
C SER A 355 39.90 16.38 -58.19
N SER A 356 39.81 17.60 -57.65
CA SER A 356 39.79 18.86 -58.41
C SER A 356 41.19 19.44 -58.60
#